data_AF-A0A285TF81-F1
#
_entry.id   AF-A0A285TF81-F1
#
_cell.length_a   1.000
_cell.length_b   1.000
_cell.length_c   1.000
_cell.angle_alpha   90.00
_cell.angle_beta   90.00
_cell.angle_gamma   90.00
#
_symmetry.space_group_name_H-M   'P 1'
#
loop_
_entity.id
_entity.type
_entity.pdbx_description
1 polymer ?
#
loop_
_entity_poly.entity_id
_entity_poly.type
_entity_poly.pdbx_seq_one_letter_code
_entity_poly.pdbx_strand_id
1 'polypeptide(L)'
;MFIQTLFKQERKTTNLEKTPADKLLEIILTLLSKELPQHQSQHHILFTANTNLEYLNNLLNYHRKQIQPGFHTGQYHQKVYEQLQKQISQLQMLVDGYMELSIDIQQMNHRLHFHHDSIDYLYNNFKQTKEQNFYKETEAMFWQCLKEDVLEIIRKVL
;
A
#
# COMPACT_ATOMS: atom_id res chain seq x y z
N MET A 1 4.22 -32.71 -47.06
CA MET A 1 5.39 -33.02 -46.22
C MET A 1 6.33 -31.82 -46.30
N PHE A 2 6.72 -31.27 -45.14
CA PHE A 2 7.84 -30.34 -44.92
C PHE A 2 7.82 -28.98 -45.64
N ILE A 3 7.37 -27.92 -44.93
CA ILE A 3 8.20 -26.82 -44.39
C ILE A 3 7.48 -26.27 -43.15
N GLN A 4 7.54 -27.03 -42.05
CA GLN A 4 7.30 -26.51 -40.69
C GLN A 4 8.67 -26.29 -40.05
N THR A 5 9.35 -25.24 -40.45
CA THR A 5 10.53 -24.74 -39.76
C THR A 5 10.80 -23.39 -40.38
N LEU A 6 10.54 -22.31 -39.65
CA LEU A 6 11.39 -21.13 -39.56
C LEU A 6 10.69 -20.13 -38.63
N PHE A 7 11.33 -19.94 -37.48
CA PHE A 7 11.07 -18.91 -36.48
C PHE A 7 9.80 -19.07 -35.65
N LYS A 8 9.81 -20.16 -34.89
CA LYS A 8 9.49 -20.11 -33.46
C LYS A 8 10.31 -18.95 -32.86
N GLN A 9 9.72 -17.75 -32.78
CA GLN A 9 10.24 -16.70 -31.91
C GLN A 9 10.27 -17.32 -30.53
N GLU A 10 11.47 -17.69 -30.10
CA GLU A 10 11.75 -17.88 -28.69
C GLU A 10 11.29 -16.58 -28.03
N ARG A 11 10.15 -16.65 -27.34
CA ARG A 11 9.81 -15.70 -26.30
C ARG A 11 10.98 -15.80 -25.33
N LYS A 12 12.00 -14.97 -25.53
CA LYS A 12 12.89 -14.55 -24.47
C LYS A 12 11.95 -13.95 -23.44
N THR A 13 11.54 -14.76 -22.46
CA THR A 13 11.24 -14.28 -21.13
C THR A 13 12.54 -13.70 -20.60
N THR A 14 12.90 -12.51 -21.11
CA THR A 14 13.65 -11.55 -20.32
C THR A 14 12.79 -11.37 -19.08
N ASN A 15 13.26 -11.90 -17.95
CA ASN A 15 12.90 -11.38 -16.64
C ASN A 15 13.27 -9.89 -16.71
N LEU A 16 12.36 -9.06 -17.20
CA LEU A 16 12.50 -7.61 -17.13
C LEU A 16 12.61 -7.32 -15.64
N GLU A 17 13.79 -6.89 -15.20
CA GLU A 17 13.99 -6.46 -13.83
C GLU A 17 12.93 -5.40 -13.54
N LYS A 18 12.09 -5.65 -12.53
CA LYS A 18 11.05 -4.71 -12.14
C LYS A 18 11.71 -3.40 -11.78
N THR A 19 11.17 -2.30 -12.31
CA THR A 19 11.68 -0.97 -11.99
C THR A 19 11.34 -0.62 -10.53
N PRO A 20 12.01 0.36 -9.90
CA PRO A 20 11.68 0.80 -8.55
C PRO A 20 10.19 1.19 -8.41
N ALA A 21 9.61 1.85 -9.41
CA ALA A 21 8.18 2.17 -9.41
C ALA A 21 7.30 0.92 -9.46
N ASP A 22 7.64 -0.08 -10.29
CA ASP A 22 6.89 -1.35 -10.34
C ASP A 22 6.92 -2.09 -9.00
N LYS A 23 8.10 -2.14 -8.37
CA LYS A 23 8.31 -2.77 -7.06
C LYS A 23 7.45 -2.09 -6.00
N LEU A 24 7.50 -0.75 -5.95
CA LEU A 24 6.74 0.04 -4.99
C LEU A 24 5.23 -0.07 -5.22
N LEU A 25 4.78 -0.05 -6.47
CA LEU A 25 3.37 -0.21 -6.84
C LEU A 25 2.81 -1.55 -6.36
N GLU A 26 3.55 -2.65 -6.52
CA GLU A 26 3.11 -3.96 -6.05
C GLU A 26 2.98 -4.02 -4.51
N ILE A 27 3.91 -3.39 -3.80
CA ILE A 27 3.85 -3.30 -2.34
C ILE A 27 2.62 -2.49 -1.92
N ILE A 28 2.41 -1.29 -2.49
CA ILE A 28 1.28 -0.42 -2.18
C ILE A 28 -0.05 -1.11 -2.46
N LEU A 29 -0.19 -1.79 -3.59
CA LEU A 29 -1.38 -2.58 -3.89
C LEU A 29 -1.68 -3.65 -2.83
N THR A 30 -0.64 -4.31 -2.33
CA THR A 30 -0.79 -5.33 -1.29
C THR A 30 -1.16 -4.70 0.05
N LEU A 31 -0.57 -3.57 0.40
CA LEU A 31 -0.91 -2.81 1.61
C LEU A 31 -2.35 -2.28 1.56
N LEU A 32 -2.77 -1.71 0.43
CA LEU A 32 -4.16 -1.29 0.20
C LEU A 32 -5.13 -2.45 0.35
N SER A 33 -4.80 -3.62 -0.22
CA SER A 33 -5.64 -4.82 -0.08
C SER A 33 -5.77 -5.28 1.38
N LYS A 34 -4.72 -5.09 2.19
CA LYS A 34 -4.75 -5.42 3.63
C LYS A 34 -5.53 -4.39 4.46
N GLU A 35 -5.45 -3.11 4.11
CA GLU A 35 -6.24 -2.04 4.76
C GLU A 35 -7.72 -2.07 4.34
N LEU A 36 -8.02 -2.67 3.19
CA LEU A 36 -9.37 -2.77 2.61
C LEU A 36 -9.82 -4.24 2.50
N PRO A 37 -10.01 -4.97 3.61
CA PRO A 37 -10.35 -6.40 3.58
C PRO A 37 -11.72 -6.69 2.95
N GLN A 38 -12.59 -5.68 2.85
CA GLN A 38 -13.90 -5.78 2.20
C GLN A 38 -13.82 -5.56 0.67
N HIS A 39 -12.63 -5.30 0.14
CA HIS A 39 -12.45 -5.12 -1.29
C HIS A 39 -12.81 -6.41 -2.04
N GLN A 40 -13.77 -6.30 -2.93
CA GLN A 40 -14.11 -7.38 -3.87
C GLN A 40 -13.41 -7.08 -5.19
N SER A 41 -12.88 -8.13 -5.84
CA SER A 41 -12.14 -8.03 -7.11
C SER A 41 -12.92 -7.38 -8.26
N GLN A 42 -14.24 -7.21 -8.11
CA GLN A 42 -15.14 -6.58 -9.08
C GLN A 42 -15.19 -5.05 -8.95
N HIS A 43 -14.76 -4.49 -7.81
CA HIS A 43 -14.73 -3.06 -7.58
C HIS A 43 -13.34 -2.50 -7.88
N HIS A 44 -13.27 -1.25 -8.32
CA HIS A 44 -11.98 -0.56 -8.45
C HIS A 44 -11.43 -0.24 -7.05
N ILE A 45 -10.14 -0.49 -6.81
CA ILE A 45 -9.51 -0.31 -5.48
C ILE A 45 -9.70 1.11 -4.93
N LEU A 46 -9.63 2.13 -5.81
CA LEU A 46 -9.88 3.53 -5.43
C LEU A 46 -11.32 3.79 -4.97
N PHE A 47 -12.30 3.10 -5.57
CA PHE A 47 -13.70 3.25 -5.14
C PHE A 47 -13.85 2.73 -3.71
N THR A 48 -13.34 1.53 -3.43
CA THR A 48 -13.36 0.95 -2.08
C THR A 48 -12.60 1.83 -1.08
N ALA A 49 -11.43 2.35 -1.48
CA ALA A 49 -10.64 3.24 -0.63
C ALA A 49 -11.39 4.52 -0.27
N ASN A 50 -12.03 5.16 -1.26
CA ASN A 50 -12.80 6.39 -1.05
C ASN A 50 -14.01 6.17 -0.13
N THR A 51 -14.76 5.07 -0.33
CA THR A 51 -15.88 4.73 0.57
C THR A 51 -15.40 4.48 1.99
N ASN A 52 -14.26 3.81 2.16
CA ASN A 52 -13.70 3.57 3.49
C ASN A 52 -13.19 4.87 4.14
N LEU A 53 -12.56 5.76 3.38
CA LEU A 53 -12.14 7.08 3.86
C LEU A 53 -13.35 7.90 4.33
N GLU A 54 -14.45 7.90 3.57
CA GLU A 54 -15.69 8.57 3.98
C GLU A 54 -16.24 7.99 5.28
N TYR A 55 -16.29 6.66 5.40
CA TYR A 55 -16.71 5.98 6.62
C TYR A 55 -15.83 6.34 7.83
N LEU A 56 -14.50 6.30 7.68
CA LEU A 56 -13.55 6.67 8.73
C LEU A 56 -13.70 8.13 9.14
N ASN A 57 -13.90 9.05 8.20
CA ASN A 57 -14.16 10.46 8.50
C ASN A 57 -15.47 10.66 9.28
N ASN A 58 -16.52 9.89 8.96
CA ASN A 58 -17.77 9.91 9.71
C ASN A 58 -17.58 9.42 11.15
N LEU A 59 -16.84 8.32 11.34
CA LEU A 59 -16.47 7.83 12.67
C LEU A 59 -15.62 8.84 13.45
N LEU A 60 -14.63 9.45 12.79
CA LEU A 60 -13.78 10.46 13.38
C LEU A 60 -14.62 11.63 13.93
N ASN A 61 -15.56 12.12 13.13
CA ASN A 61 -16.49 13.19 13.54
C ASN A 61 -17.41 12.76 14.68
N TYR A 62 -17.86 11.50 14.70
CA TYR A 62 -18.62 10.94 15.81
C TYR A 62 -17.79 10.95 17.11
N HIS A 63 -16.59 10.36 17.09
CA HIS A 63 -15.73 10.28 18.28
C HIS A 63 -15.35 11.66 18.80
N ARG A 64 -15.05 12.62 17.92
CA ARG A 64 -14.75 14.01 18.30
C ARG A 64 -15.83 14.65 19.17
N LYS A 65 -17.10 14.39 18.84
CA LYS A 65 -18.26 14.95 19.58
C LYS A 65 -18.43 14.33 20.98
N GLN A 66 -17.89 13.13 21.20
CA GLN A 66 -18.01 12.39 22.45
C GLN A 66 -16.82 12.60 23.40
N ILE A 67 -15.81 13.37 23.01
CA ILE A 67 -14.64 13.65 23.85
C ILE A 67 -15.07 14.48 25.06
N GLN A 68 -14.87 13.90 26.25
CA GLN A 68 -15.06 14.57 27.54
C GLN A 68 -13.89 14.22 28.46
N PRO A 69 -12.90 15.12 28.64
CA PRO A 69 -11.66 14.79 29.36
C PRO A 69 -11.85 14.33 30.81
N GLY A 70 -12.94 14.78 31.45
CA GLY A 70 -13.26 14.45 32.84
C GLY A 70 -13.77 13.02 33.06
N PHE A 71 -14.09 12.27 32.00
CA PHE A 71 -14.57 10.89 32.11
C PHE A 71 -13.63 9.92 31.37
N HIS A 72 -13.45 8.73 31.94
CA HIS A 72 -12.67 7.66 31.29
C HIS A 72 -13.23 7.27 29.91
N THR A 73 -14.56 7.31 29.75
CA THR A 73 -15.21 7.09 28.44
C THR A 73 -14.87 8.19 27.43
N GLY A 74 -14.79 9.46 27.88
CA GLY A 74 -14.36 10.55 27.01
C GLY A 74 -12.88 10.46 26.63
N GLN A 75 -12.01 9.97 27.52
CA GLN A 75 -10.60 9.66 27.21
C GLN A 75 -10.49 8.50 26.21
N TYR A 76 -11.37 7.50 26.29
CA TYR A 76 -11.48 6.45 25.27
C TYR A 76 -11.81 7.05 23.89
N HIS A 77 -12.81 7.93 23.80
CA HIS A 77 -13.14 8.59 22.53
C HIS A 77 -11.99 9.43 21.99
N GLN A 78 -11.20 10.07 22.86
CA GLN A 78 -9.99 10.79 22.46
C GLN A 78 -8.93 9.86 21.85
N LYS A 79 -8.61 8.75 22.51
CA LYS A 79 -7.64 7.77 21.97
C LYS A 79 -8.07 7.21 20.63
N VAL A 80 -9.36 6.87 20.49
CA VAL A 80 -9.90 6.39 19.22
C VAL A 80 -9.87 7.47 18.15
N TYR A 81 -10.16 8.72 18.49
CA TYR A 81 -10.05 9.85 17.56
C TYR A 81 -8.62 9.99 17.01
N GLU A 82 -7.61 10.00 17.88
CA GLU A 82 -6.19 10.07 17.47
C GLU A 82 -5.79 8.89 16.56
N GLN A 83 -6.24 7.69 16.89
CA GLN A 83 -6.00 6.50 16.07
C GLN A 83 -6.67 6.60 14.70
N LEU A 84 -7.92 7.07 14.63
CA LEU A 84 -8.65 7.28 13.38
C LEU A 84 -7.97 8.33 12.51
N GLN A 85 -7.48 9.44 13.09
CA GLN A 85 -6.72 10.44 12.33
C GLN A 85 -5.48 9.83 11.67
N LYS A 86 -4.72 9.03 12.43
CA LYS A 86 -3.55 8.32 11.89
C LYS A 86 -3.96 7.39 10.76
N GLN A 87 -5.01 6.58 10.94
CA GLN A 87 -5.49 5.64 9.92
C GLN A 87 -5.94 6.35 8.63
N ILE A 88 -6.71 7.44 8.75
CA ILE A 88 -7.17 8.24 7.60
C ILE A 88 -5.97 8.80 6.84
N SER A 89 -5.01 9.41 7.55
CA SER A 89 -3.81 9.98 6.92
C SER A 89 -2.97 8.92 6.21
N GLN A 90 -2.78 7.74 6.82
CA GLN A 90 -2.04 6.64 6.23
C GLN A 90 -2.74 6.08 4.99
N LEU A 91 -4.05 5.86 5.05
CA LEU A 91 -4.82 5.35 3.92
C LEU A 91 -4.83 6.35 2.75
N GLN A 92 -5.02 7.64 3.03
CA GLN A 92 -4.95 8.69 2.01
C GLN A 92 -3.58 8.69 1.31
N MET A 93 -2.49 8.63 2.06
CA MET A 93 -1.14 8.62 1.49
C MET A 93 -0.87 7.38 0.63
N LEU A 94 -1.39 6.20 1.01
CA LEU A 94 -1.31 5.01 0.16
C LEU A 94 -2.13 5.15 -1.13
N VAL A 95 -3.30 5.78 -1.06
CA VAL A 95 -4.14 6.08 -2.23
C VAL A 95 -3.42 7.06 -3.16
N ASP A 96 -2.87 8.14 -2.63
CA ASP A 96 -2.12 9.13 -3.40
C ASP A 96 -0.89 8.51 -4.06
N GLY A 97 -0.12 7.72 -3.31
CA GLY A 97 1.00 6.93 -3.83
C GLY A 97 0.60 5.99 -4.97
N TYR A 98 -0.52 5.26 -4.80
CA TYR A 98 -1.04 4.40 -5.85
C TYR A 98 -1.45 5.18 -7.11
N MET A 99 -2.15 6.30 -6.96
CA MET A 99 -2.59 7.12 -8.09
C MET A 99 -1.39 7.64 -8.89
N GLU A 100 -0.42 8.25 -8.22
CA GLU A 100 0.76 8.84 -8.87
C GLU A 100 1.59 7.78 -9.61
N LEU A 101 1.82 6.62 -8.98
CA LEU A 101 2.50 5.48 -9.62
C LEU A 101 1.73 4.92 -10.83
N SER A 102 0.38 4.96 -10.78
CA SER A 102 -0.47 4.43 -11.84
C SER A 102 -0.68 5.40 -13.00
N ILE A 103 -0.50 6.71 -12.78
CA ILE A 103 -0.67 7.76 -13.81
C ILE A 103 0.56 7.82 -14.72
N ASP A 104 1.76 7.95 -14.15
CA ASP A 104 3.01 8.03 -14.93
C ASP A 104 4.16 7.30 -14.24
N ILE A 105 4.24 6.00 -14.52
CA ILE A 105 5.26 5.12 -13.96
C ILE A 105 6.68 5.49 -14.43
N GLN A 106 6.83 6.10 -15.61
CA GLN A 106 8.15 6.48 -16.14
C GLN A 106 8.69 7.69 -15.41
N GLN A 107 7.87 8.73 -15.23
CA GLN A 107 8.23 9.88 -14.42
C GLN A 107 8.49 9.45 -12.97
N MET A 108 7.70 8.52 -12.45
CA MET A 108 7.89 8.07 -11.08
C MET A 108 9.17 7.27 -10.87
N ASN A 109 9.57 6.46 -11.85
CA ASN A 109 10.88 5.83 -11.85
C ASN A 109 12.03 6.83 -11.77
N HIS A 110 11.93 7.98 -12.45
CA HIS A 110 12.94 9.02 -12.34
C HIS A 110 13.02 9.61 -10.92
N ARG A 111 11.88 9.92 -10.28
CA ARG A 111 11.91 10.47 -8.91
C ARG A 111 12.37 9.42 -7.89
N LEU A 112 11.99 8.16 -8.08
CA LEU A 112 12.37 7.05 -7.21
C LEU A 112 13.81 6.57 -7.43
N HIS A 113 14.52 7.09 -8.42
CA HIS A 113 15.90 6.71 -8.72
C HIS A 113 16.82 6.87 -7.50
N PHE A 114 16.64 7.91 -6.68
CA PHE A 114 17.44 8.11 -5.47
C PHE A 114 17.02 7.25 -4.26
N HIS A 115 15.94 6.50 -4.39
CA HIS A 115 15.40 5.62 -3.34
C HIS A 115 15.44 4.14 -3.74
N HIS A 116 16.12 3.79 -4.85
CA HIS A 116 16.13 2.44 -5.40
C HIS A 116 16.63 1.39 -4.39
N ASP A 117 17.71 1.67 -3.65
CA ASP A 117 18.24 0.75 -2.63
C ASP A 117 17.21 0.44 -1.54
N SER A 118 16.51 1.47 -1.05
CA SER A 118 15.46 1.31 -0.04
C SER A 118 14.29 0.50 -0.59
N ILE A 119 13.84 0.83 -1.80
CA ILE A 119 12.74 0.12 -2.47
C ILE A 119 13.09 -1.34 -2.70
N ASP A 120 14.32 -1.63 -3.11
CA ASP A 120 14.81 -2.98 -3.35
C ASP A 120 14.88 -3.79 -2.05
N TYR A 121 15.36 -3.18 -0.97
CA TYR A 121 15.32 -3.79 0.35
C TYR A 121 13.89 -4.14 0.76
N LEU A 122 12.94 -3.19 0.66
CA LEU A 122 11.54 -3.43 1.03
C LEU A 122 10.90 -4.51 0.14
N TYR A 123 11.18 -4.48 -1.16
CA TYR A 123 10.62 -5.43 -2.12
C TYR A 123 11.13 -6.85 -1.91
N ASN A 124 12.41 -7.00 -1.57
CA ASN A 124 12.99 -8.31 -1.26
C ASN A 124 12.39 -8.90 0.02
N ASN A 125 12.27 -8.10 1.08
CA ASN A 125 11.61 -8.52 2.32
C ASN A 125 10.13 -8.87 2.08
N PHE A 126 9.43 -8.04 1.31
CA PHE A 126 8.04 -8.29 0.91
C PHE A 126 7.85 -9.63 0.18
N LYS A 127 8.75 -9.96 -0.76
CA LYS A 127 8.73 -11.25 -1.46
C LYS A 127 8.94 -12.43 -0.52
N GLN A 128 9.99 -12.36 0.30
CA GLN A 128 10.28 -13.39 1.30
C GLN A 128 9.09 -13.60 2.23
N THR A 129 8.39 -12.52 2.59
CA THR A 129 7.22 -12.62 3.46
C THR A 129 6.06 -13.36 2.81
N LYS A 130 5.85 -13.21 1.49
CA LYS A 130 4.84 -13.98 0.74
C LYS A 130 5.16 -15.48 0.66
N GLU A 131 6.42 -15.85 0.76
CA GLU A 131 6.90 -17.22 0.59
C GLU A 131 6.98 -18.00 1.93
N GLN A 132 6.94 -17.31 3.06
CA GLN A 132 7.10 -17.90 4.39
C GLN A 132 5.80 -17.88 5.20
N ASN A 133 5.59 -18.90 6.02
CA ASN A 133 4.50 -18.95 6.99
C ASN A 133 4.93 -18.27 8.29
N PHE A 134 4.50 -17.02 8.50
CA PHE A 134 4.71 -16.33 9.76
C PHE A 134 3.66 -16.70 10.80
N TYR A 135 4.02 -16.53 12.06
CA TYR A 135 3.05 -16.46 13.14
C TYR A 135 2.22 -15.17 12.99
N LYS A 136 0.90 -15.23 13.25
CA LYS A 136 -0.05 -14.14 12.96
C LYS A 136 0.36 -12.79 13.55
N GLU A 137 0.90 -12.77 14.77
CA GLU A 137 1.32 -11.53 15.45
C GLU A 137 2.59 -10.94 14.82
N THR A 138 3.56 -11.80 14.47
CA THR A 138 4.78 -11.38 13.76
C THR A 138 4.47 -10.88 12.35
N GLU A 139 3.47 -11.47 11.70
CA GLU A 139 3.00 -11.03 10.39
C GLU A 139 2.40 -9.61 10.49
N ALA A 140 1.54 -9.35 11.46
CA ALA A 140 0.94 -8.03 11.66
C ALA A 140 2.00 -6.94 11.92
N MET A 141 3.02 -7.24 12.73
CA MET A 141 4.15 -6.35 12.98
C MET A 141 4.93 -6.04 11.69
N PHE A 142 5.23 -7.08 10.90
CA PHE A 142 5.92 -6.91 9.62
C PHE A 142 5.16 -5.97 8.69
N TRP A 143 3.85 -6.18 8.51
CA TRP A 143 3.05 -5.33 7.63
C TRP A 143 2.97 -3.89 8.12
N GLN A 144 2.95 -3.69 9.44
CA GLN A 144 2.99 -2.35 10.01
C GLN A 144 4.33 -1.65 9.72
N CYS A 145 5.46 -2.34 9.92
CA CYS A 145 6.79 -1.79 9.60
C CYS A 145 6.94 -1.48 8.10
N LEU A 146 6.57 -2.44 7.23
CA LEU A 146 6.61 -2.25 5.79
C LEU A 146 5.74 -1.06 5.34
N LYS A 147 4.56 -0.90 5.94
CA LYS A 147 3.71 0.26 5.68
C LYS A 147 4.38 1.56 6.09
N GLU A 148 4.99 1.63 7.27
CA GLU A 148 5.67 2.84 7.73
C GLU A 148 6.84 3.24 6.83
N ASP A 149 7.64 2.27 6.38
CA ASP A 149 8.75 2.52 5.45
C ASP A 149 8.25 3.00 4.08
N VAL A 150 7.18 2.38 3.55
CA VAL A 150 6.56 2.78 2.28
C VAL A 150 5.99 4.19 2.36
N LEU A 151 5.30 4.52 3.46
CA LEU A 151 4.76 5.86 3.68
C LEU A 151 5.87 6.91 3.76
N GLU A 152 7.03 6.57 4.31
CA GLU A 152 8.18 7.46 4.32
C GLU A 152 8.73 7.72 2.90
N ILE A 153 8.81 6.68 2.06
CA ILE A 153 9.20 6.84 0.65
C ILE A 153 8.20 7.72 -0.09
N ILE A 154 6.89 7.46 0.06
CA ILE A 154 5.84 8.27 -0.57
C ILE A 154 5.99 9.74 -0.17
N ARG A 155 6.17 10.04 1.13
CA ARG A 155 6.33 11.41 1.64
C ARG A 155 7.56 12.14 1.09
N LYS A 156 8.60 11.42 0.66
CA LYS A 156 9.81 12.03 0.08
C LYS A 156 9.66 12.34 -1.41
N VAL A 157 8.71 11.69 -2.08
CA VAL A 157 8.61 11.63 -3.55
C VAL A 157 7.37 12.37 -4.08
N LEU A 158 6.32 12.44 -3.26
CA LEU A 158 5.10 13.23 -3.48
C LEU A 158 5.11 14.49 -2.62
#